data_AF-A0A0B1PAM1-F1
#
_entry.id   AF-A0A0B1PAM1-F1
#
_cell.length_a   1.000
_cell.length_b   1.000
_cell.length_c   1.000
_cell.angle_alpha   90.00
_cell.angle_beta   90.00
_cell.angle_gamma   90.00
#
_symmetry.space_group_name_H-M   'P 1'
#
loop_
_entity.id
_entity.type
_entity.pdbx_description
1 polymer ?
#
loop_
_entity_poly.entity_id
_entity_poly.type
_entity_poly.pdbx_seq_one_letter_code
_entity_poly.pdbx_strand_id
1 'polypeptide(L)'
;MLISHPSSVKLSLPVVTYLGPPSSYTHQAALQCLDFDSYEFQPSTSISDIFESVQSGAAELGVIPIENSTNGPVILSFELLADRENLYPNVNICKETYLKVSHYLLGRQSPPQINDSPVMSGVCTPSTATPLPSMPRSAPLCSIKHIKCLYSHPQVWGQCEVFLTTYFKGIDRIDTSSTSMAAHLVCQDRTGTSAAIASKLASKLNNLDILAEEIEDDQDNTTRFLVLCKDKFVKSGFSGKTRTMISFEVQHENGALASVLDCFAKSSLNLTSINSRPTKAKPFQYIFFLEFQGSLYNDPEKKVKNTLEALQEYVRCWRFLGSWDDQLNS
;
A
#
# COMPACT_ATOMS: atom_id res chain seq x y z
N MET A 1 -23.23 37.46 -40.49
CA MET A 1 -22.38 36.27 -40.26
C MET A 1 -21.96 36.30 -38.80
N LEU A 2 -22.65 35.54 -37.94
CA LEU A 2 -22.28 35.37 -36.54
C LEU A 2 -21.17 34.32 -36.48
N ILE A 3 -19.97 34.73 -36.06
CA ILE A 3 -18.83 33.84 -35.85
C ILE A 3 -19.05 33.15 -34.50
N SER A 4 -19.52 31.90 -34.53
CA SER A 4 -19.57 31.01 -33.37
C SER A 4 -18.15 30.72 -32.90
N HIS A 5 -17.83 31.10 -31.65
CA HIS A 5 -16.61 30.66 -30.99
C HIS A 5 -16.69 29.14 -30.75
N PRO A 6 -15.64 28.35 -31.06
CA PRO A 6 -15.61 26.94 -30.71
C PRO A 6 -15.58 26.81 -29.18
N SER A 7 -16.57 26.12 -28.62
CA SER A 7 -16.60 25.73 -27.22
C SER A 7 -15.37 24.89 -26.91
N SER A 8 -14.49 25.40 -26.04
CA SER A 8 -13.33 24.67 -25.56
C SER A 8 -13.77 23.35 -24.94
N VAL A 9 -13.46 22.23 -25.59
CA VAL A 9 -13.60 20.90 -25.01
C VAL A 9 -12.68 20.86 -23.79
N LYS A 10 -13.23 20.93 -22.57
CA LYS A 10 -12.48 20.53 -21.38
C LYS A 10 -12.17 19.05 -21.56
N LEU A 11 -10.91 18.70 -21.85
CA LEU A 11 -10.46 17.33 -21.68
C LEU A 11 -10.70 16.96 -20.21
N SER A 12 -11.50 15.92 -19.97
CA SER A 12 -11.59 15.29 -18.66
C SER A 12 -10.22 14.74 -18.29
N LEU A 13 -9.78 14.96 -17.06
CA LEU A 13 -8.53 14.37 -16.59
C LEU A 13 -8.64 12.84 -16.61
N PRO A 14 -7.55 12.13 -16.93
CA PRO A 14 -7.53 10.68 -16.81
C PRO A 14 -7.73 10.23 -15.37
N VAL A 15 -8.39 9.09 -15.20
CA VAL A 15 -8.76 8.56 -13.88
C VAL A 15 -7.66 7.66 -13.32
N VAL A 16 -7.32 7.88 -12.06
CA VAL A 16 -6.52 6.99 -11.22
C VAL A 16 -7.43 6.38 -10.18
N THR A 17 -7.60 5.07 -10.21
CA THR A 17 -8.35 4.37 -9.15
C THR A 17 -7.41 3.83 -8.07
N TYR A 18 -7.86 3.83 -6.81
CA TYR A 18 -7.06 3.35 -5.67
C TYR A 18 -7.93 2.64 -4.65
N LEU A 19 -7.34 1.78 -3.83
CA LEU A 19 -8.09 1.10 -2.75
C LEU A 19 -8.53 2.12 -1.69
N GLY A 20 -9.84 2.40 -1.68
CA GLY A 20 -10.46 3.40 -0.83
C GLY A 20 -10.54 2.98 0.64
N PRO A 21 -11.22 3.79 1.46
CA PRO A 21 -11.89 5.05 1.11
C PRO A 21 -10.90 6.24 0.97
N PRO A 22 -11.36 7.47 0.66
CA PRO A 22 -10.50 8.66 0.69
C PRO A 22 -9.79 8.81 2.03
N SER A 23 -8.54 9.28 2.00
CA SER A 23 -7.54 9.31 3.09
C SER A 23 -6.84 7.99 3.44
N SER A 24 -7.14 6.89 2.76
CA SER A 24 -6.44 5.62 2.98
C SER A 24 -4.93 5.76 2.73
N TYR A 25 -4.14 4.80 3.18
CA TYR A 25 -2.72 4.74 2.83
C TYR A 25 -2.52 4.57 1.32
N THR A 26 -3.40 3.83 0.63
CA THR A 26 -3.36 3.72 -0.83
C THR A 26 -3.67 5.05 -1.52
N HIS A 27 -4.60 5.85 -0.98
CA HIS A 27 -4.87 7.20 -1.48
C HIS A 27 -3.62 8.09 -1.35
N GLN A 28 -2.95 8.05 -0.20
CA GLN A 28 -1.70 8.79 0.02
C GLN A 28 -0.59 8.33 -0.93
N ALA A 29 -0.45 7.02 -1.13
CA ALA A 29 0.51 6.47 -2.08
C ALA A 29 0.24 6.95 -3.50
N ALA A 30 -1.03 6.99 -3.92
CA ALA A 30 -1.44 7.50 -5.23
C ALA A 30 -1.08 8.99 -5.40
N LEU A 31 -1.38 9.83 -4.39
CA LEU A 31 -1.05 11.26 -4.39
C LEU A 31 0.46 11.52 -4.33
N GLN A 32 1.24 10.63 -3.72
CA GLN A 32 2.70 10.76 -3.62
C GLN A 32 3.39 10.44 -4.96
N CYS A 33 2.88 9.45 -5.69
CA CYS A 33 3.58 8.93 -6.86
C CYS A 33 3.05 9.48 -8.19
N LEU A 34 1.92 10.20 -8.20
CA LEU A 34 1.29 10.75 -9.41
C LEU A 34 1.02 12.24 -9.25
N ASP A 35 1.12 12.98 -10.34
CA ASP A 35 0.91 14.43 -10.35
C ASP A 35 -0.57 14.76 -10.10
N PHE A 36 -0.86 15.42 -8.99
CA PHE A 36 -2.23 15.71 -8.56
C PHE A 36 -3.06 16.47 -9.62
N ASP A 37 -2.46 17.45 -10.29
CA ASP A 37 -3.16 18.27 -11.30
C ASP A 37 -3.38 17.56 -12.64
N SER A 38 -2.75 16.39 -12.84
CA SER A 38 -2.81 15.63 -14.09
C SER A 38 -3.87 14.52 -14.08
N TYR A 39 -4.43 14.18 -12.92
CA TYR A 39 -5.32 13.03 -12.78
C TYR A 39 -6.53 13.32 -11.88
N GLU A 40 -7.62 12.61 -12.13
CA GLU A 40 -8.75 12.50 -11.20
C GLU A 40 -8.61 11.24 -10.36
N PHE A 41 -8.58 11.37 -9.03
CA PHE A 41 -8.40 10.24 -8.11
C PHE A 41 -9.76 9.71 -7.61
N GLN A 42 -10.07 8.45 -7.93
CA GLN A 42 -11.34 7.82 -7.57
C GLN A 42 -11.15 6.60 -6.65
N PRO A 43 -11.82 6.55 -5.48
CA PRO A 43 -11.73 5.39 -4.59
C PRO A 43 -12.48 4.18 -5.17
N SER A 44 -11.88 3.00 -5.07
CA SER A 44 -12.48 1.70 -5.31
C SER A 44 -12.76 0.96 -4.01
N THR A 45 -13.76 0.08 -4.00
CA THR A 45 -14.15 -0.66 -2.78
C THR A 45 -13.32 -1.93 -2.57
N SER A 46 -12.80 -2.51 -3.65
CA SER A 46 -11.97 -3.70 -3.61
C SER A 46 -10.76 -3.59 -4.55
N ILE A 47 -9.76 -4.45 -4.35
CA ILE A 47 -8.62 -4.55 -5.28
C ILE A 47 -9.11 -5.12 -6.63
N SER A 48 -10.13 -5.98 -6.64
CA SER A 48 -10.70 -6.52 -7.87
C SER A 48 -11.32 -5.41 -8.74
N ASP A 49 -12.02 -4.45 -8.14
CA ASP A 49 -12.63 -3.31 -8.85
C ASP A 49 -11.56 -2.45 -9.55
N ILE A 50 -10.36 -2.35 -8.94
CA ILE A 50 -9.22 -1.64 -9.51
C ILE A 50 -8.72 -2.35 -10.77
N PHE A 51 -8.54 -3.68 -10.71
CA PHE A 51 -8.15 -4.48 -11.87
C PHE A 51 -9.18 -4.40 -12.99
N GLU A 52 -10.47 -4.47 -12.66
CA GLU A 52 -11.57 -4.34 -13.63
C GLU A 52 -11.60 -2.95 -14.28
N SER A 53 -11.44 -1.89 -13.48
CA SER A 53 -11.40 -0.52 -13.98
C SER A 53 -10.23 -0.27 -14.92
N VAL A 54 -9.04 -0.79 -14.61
CA VAL A 54 -7.86 -0.68 -15.48
C VAL A 54 -8.02 -1.54 -16.74
N GLN A 55 -8.45 -2.80 -16.61
CA GLN A 55 -8.64 -3.71 -17.74
C GLN A 55 -9.68 -3.19 -18.74
N SER A 56 -10.79 -2.65 -18.26
CA SER A 56 -11.84 -2.04 -19.10
C SER A 56 -11.40 -0.72 -19.74
N GLY A 57 -10.40 -0.04 -19.15
CA GLY A 57 -9.97 1.31 -19.54
C GLY A 57 -10.82 2.43 -18.94
N ALA A 58 -11.68 2.12 -17.95
CA ALA A 58 -12.40 3.11 -17.17
C ALA A 58 -11.46 3.96 -16.29
N ALA A 59 -10.35 3.36 -15.83
CA ALA A 59 -9.24 4.06 -15.21
C ALA A 59 -7.98 3.90 -16.06
N GLU A 60 -7.20 4.97 -16.21
CA GLU A 60 -5.88 4.91 -16.86
C GLU A 60 -4.89 4.14 -15.98
N LEU A 61 -4.96 4.37 -14.66
CA LEU A 61 -4.07 3.77 -13.68
C LEU A 61 -4.83 3.21 -12.47
N GLY A 62 -4.27 2.19 -11.85
CA GLY A 62 -4.78 1.58 -10.63
C GLY A 62 -3.70 1.44 -9.56
N VAL A 63 -3.91 1.90 -8.33
CA VAL A 63 -2.92 1.80 -7.25
C VAL A 63 -3.33 0.71 -6.26
N ILE A 64 -2.47 -0.30 -6.10
CA ILE A 64 -2.71 -1.45 -5.21
C ILE A 64 -1.57 -1.61 -4.20
N PRO A 65 -1.84 -2.01 -2.94
CA PRO A 65 -0.79 -2.45 -2.02
C PRO A 65 -0.30 -3.85 -2.42
N ILE A 66 1.00 -4.11 -2.35
CA ILE A 66 1.56 -5.44 -2.66
C ILE A 66 2.23 -6.10 -1.46
N GLU A 67 2.82 -5.32 -0.56
CA GLU A 67 3.58 -5.85 0.58
C GLU A 67 3.70 -4.79 1.68
N ASN A 68 3.66 -5.23 2.93
CA ASN A 68 3.95 -4.41 4.11
C ASN A 68 5.16 -5.00 4.86
N SER A 69 6.09 -4.16 5.33
CA SER A 69 7.32 -4.62 5.97
C SER A 69 7.09 -5.40 7.28
N THR A 70 5.97 -5.14 7.97
CA THR A 70 5.62 -5.83 9.22
C THR A 70 4.74 -7.06 8.98
N ASN A 71 3.79 -6.98 8.03
CA ASN A 71 2.75 -7.99 7.84
C ASN A 71 2.92 -8.86 6.60
N GLY A 72 3.93 -8.59 5.77
CA GLY A 72 4.26 -9.35 4.59
C GLY A 72 3.34 -9.06 3.39
N PRO A 73 3.20 -10.02 2.45
CA PRO A 73 2.56 -9.79 1.16
C PRO A 73 1.03 -9.66 1.25
N VAL A 74 0.46 -8.76 0.46
CA VAL A 74 -0.99 -8.63 0.28
C VAL A 74 -1.47 -9.74 -0.66
N ILE A 75 -2.02 -10.81 -0.06
CA ILE A 75 -2.41 -12.03 -0.77
C ILE A 75 -3.33 -11.73 -1.97
N LEU A 76 -4.35 -10.90 -1.79
CA LEU A 76 -5.34 -10.61 -2.84
C LEU A 76 -4.70 -9.96 -4.09
N SER A 77 -3.70 -9.11 -3.92
CA SER A 77 -2.97 -8.49 -5.03
C SER A 77 -2.26 -9.56 -5.89
N PHE A 78 -1.60 -10.51 -5.25
CA PHE A 78 -0.99 -11.65 -5.95
C PHE A 78 -2.03 -12.59 -6.57
N GLU A 79 -3.18 -12.79 -5.92
CA GLU A 79 -4.26 -13.61 -6.46
C GLU A 79 -4.85 -13.03 -7.76
N LEU A 80 -4.94 -11.70 -7.86
CA LEU A 80 -5.41 -11.00 -9.07
C LEU A 80 -4.34 -10.93 -10.15
N LEU A 81 -3.06 -10.70 -9.78
CA LEU A 81 -1.93 -10.77 -10.72
C LEU A 81 -1.71 -12.19 -11.28
N ALA A 82 -2.13 -13.23 -10.55
CA ALA A 82 -2.08 -14.61 -11.04
C ALA A 82 -3.00 -14.81 -12.26
N ASP A 83 -4.10 -14.04 -12.33
CA ASP A 83 -5.04 -13.99 -13.44
C ASP A 83 -5.41 -15.38 -14.02
N ARG A 84 -5.77 -16.30 -13.12
CA ARG A 84 -5.97 -17.72 -13.44
C ARG A 84 -7.08 -17.98 -14.47
N GLU A 85 -8.03 -17.06 -14.52
CA GLU A 85 -9.18 -17.11 -15.43
C GLU A 85 -8.98 -16.20 -16.65
N ASN A 86 -7.78 -15.59 -16.80
CA ASN A 86 -7.42 -14.71 -17.90
C ASN A 86 -8.43 -13.54 -18.06
N LEU A 87 -8.86 -12.97 -16.94
CA LEU A 87 -9.77 -11.83 -16.84
C LEU A 87 -9.04 -10.51 -17.05
N TYR A 88 -7.76 -10.44 -16.68
CA TYR A 88 -6.96 -9.22 -16.68
C TYR A 88 -5.70 -9.30 -17.56
N PRO A 89 -5.77 -9.82 -18.81
CA PRO A 89 -4.59 -10.12 -19.63
C PRO A 89 -3.80 -8.87 -20.03
N ASN A 90 -4.44 -7.70 -20.04
CA ASN A 90 -3.83 -6.43 -20.43
C ASN A 90 -3.35 -5.60 -19.23
N VAL A 91 -3.57 -6.06 -18.00
CA VAL A 91 -3.10 -5.34 -16.81
C VAL A 91 -1.61 -5.62 -16.60
N ASN A 92 -0.82 -4.55 -16.59
CA ASN A 92 0.62 -4.56 -16.33
C ASN A 92 0.97 -3.60 -15.20
N ILE A 93 2.13 -3.82 -14.58
CA ILE A 93 2.74 -2.94 -13.60
C ILE A 93 3.59 -1.91 -14.34
N CYS A 94 3.34 -0.63 -14.07
CA CYS A 94 4.08 0.47 -14.68
C CYS A 94 4.90 1.29 -13.68
N LYS A 95 4.60 1.26 -12.38
CA LYS A 95 5.34 2.02 -11.38
C LYS A 95 5.23 1.34 -10.02
N GLU A 96 6.14 1.68 -9.12
CA GLU A 96 6.03 1.36 -7.71
C GLU A 96 6.16 2.61 -6.84
N THR A 97 5.69 2.53 -5.61
CA THR A 97 5.95 3.55 -4.60
C THR A 97 5.96 2.93 -3.20
N TYR A 98 6.66 3.58 -2.27
CA TYR A 98 6.78 3.15 -0.88
C TYR A 98 6.22 4.26 -0.01
N LEU A 99 5.33 3.89 0.92
CA LEU A 99 4.74 4.81 1.87
C LEU A 99 5.06 4.34 3.29
N LYS A 100 5.72 5.22 4.05
CA LYS A 100 5.91 5.05 5.49
C LYS A 100 4.56 5.13 6.18
N VAL A 101 4.21 4.12 6.98
CA VAL A 101 2.95 4.04 7.72
C VAL A 101 3.17 4.72 9.07
N SER A 102 2.67 5.94 9.20
CA SER A 102 2.62 6.67 10.47
C SER A 102 1.19 6.78 10.98
N HIS A 103 1.03 6.59 12.28
CA HIS A 103 -0.25 6.64 12.98
C HIS A 103 -0.36 7.93 13.80
N TYR A 104 -1.50 8.60 13.67
CA TYR A 104 -1.81 9.83 14.37
C TYR A 104 -3.07 9.63 15.19
N LEU A 105 -3.05 10.14 16.43
CA LEU A 105 -4.25 10.22 17.25
C LEU A 105 -5.03 11.46 16.82
N LEU A 106 -6.23 11.27 16.28
CA LEU A 106 -7.07 12.33 15.72
C LEU A 106 -8.33 12.50 16.56
N GLY A 107 -8.71 13.73 16.87
CA GLY A 107 -9.94 14.01 17.62
C GLY A 107 -10.22 15.50 17.69
N ARG A 108 -11.06 15.92 18.62
CA ARG A 108 -11.26 17.36 18.90
C ARG A 108 -10.45 17.74 20.14
N GLN A 109 -9.72 18.85 20.06
CA GLN A 109 -9.08 19.43 21.23
C GLN A 109 -10.14 19.88 22.23
N SER A 110 -9.91 19.60 23.52
CA SER A 110 -10.70 20.25 24.57
C SER A 110 -10.33 21.73 24.64
N PRO A 111 -11.28 22.63 24.95
CA PRO A 111 -10.94 24.03 25.24
C PRO A 111 -9.89 24.08 26.34
N PRO A 112 -8.85 24.93 26.21
CA PRO A 112 -7.78 25.00 27.21
C PRO A 112 -8.37 25.40 28.56
N GLN A 113 -8.30 24.50 29.55
CA GLN A 113 -8.60 24.85 30.94
C GLN A 113 -7.31 25.35 31.61
N ILE A 114 -7.44 26.39 32.45
CA ILE A 114 -6.33 27.16 33.07
C ILE A 114 -5.36 26.28 33.90
N ASN A 115 -5.74 25.04 34.23
CA ASN A 115 -4.94 24.07 35.00
C ASN A 115 -4.52 22.80 34.23
N ASP A 116 -4.67 22.76 32.90
CA ASP A 116 -4.22 21.60 32.11
C ASP A 116 -2.68 21.64 31.94
N SER A 117 -1.97 21.15 32.95
CA SER A 117 -0.60 20.69 32.74
C SER A 117 -0.63 19.49 31.77
N PRO A 118 0.14 19.49 30.68
CA PRO A 118 0.15 18.39 29.70
C PRO A 118 0.71 17.06 30.24
N VAL A 119 0.99 17.00 31.54
CA VAL A 119 1.71 15.89 32.17
C VAL A 119 0.71 14.95 32.83
N MET A 120 0.08 14.07 32.05
CA MET A 120 -0.11 12.71 32.58
C MET A 120 1.29 12.09 32.60
N SER A 121 1.72 11.61 33.76
CA SER A 121 3.01 10.92 33.90
C SER A 121 3.06 9.79 32.87
N GLY A 122 3.83 9.96 31.79
CA GLY A 122 3.97 9.01 30.69
C GLY A 122 4.72 7.74 31.07
N VAL A 123 4.56 7.26 32.30
CA VAL A 123 5.23 6.10 32.85
C VAL A 123 4.21 4.98 32.96
N CYS A 124 4.39 3.93 32.18
CA CYS A 124 3.67 2.68 32.44
C CYS A 124 4.12 2.15 33.81
N THR A 125 3.16 1.87 34.70
CA THR A 125 3.46 1.25 36.00
C THR A 125 3.92 -0.19 35.78
N PRO A 126 5.04 -0.62 36.40
CA PRO A 126 5.50 -2.01 36.30
C PRO A 126 4.41 -2.96 36.78
N SER A 127 4.15 -4.01 36.01
CA SER A 127 3.25 -5.09 36.41
C SER A 127 4.06 -6.39 36.58
N THR A 128 3.52 -7.36 37.31
CA THR A 128 4.15 -8.68 37.48
C THR A 128 4.36 -9.40 36.14
N ALA A 129 3.62 -9.02 35.09
CA ALA A 129 3.75 -9.56 33.74
C ALA A 129 4.72 -8.76 32.84
N THR A 130 5.10 -7.53 33.22
CA THR A 130 5.94 -6.62 32.42
C THR A 130 6.86 -5.81 33.35
N PRO A 131 8.02 -6.38 33.75
CA PRO A 131 8.90 -5.77 34.74
C PRO A 131 9.68 -4.54 34.21
N LEU A 132 9.86 -4.42 32.89
CA LEU A 132 10.32 -3.19 32.23
C LEU A 132 9.27 -2.75 31.20
N PRO A 133 8.40 -1.78 31.53
CA PRO A 133 7.48 -1.25 30.54
C PRO A 133 8.24 -0.43 29.50
N SER A 134 7.99 -0.70 28.21
CA SER A 134 8.46 0.15 27.13
C SER A 134 7.84 1.54 27.26
N MET A 135 8.67 2.58 27.15
CA MET A 135 8.19 3.96 27.12
C MET A 135 7.65 4.27 25.73
N PRO A 136 6.50 4.95 25.61
CA PRO A 136 6.01 5.37 24.30
C PRO A 136 6.98 6.39 23.70
N ARG A 137 7.19 6.28 22.39
CA ARG A 137 8.12 7.16 21.67
C ARG A 137 7.62 8.60 21.58
N SER A 138 6.30 8.76 21.57
CA SER A 138 5.62 10.05 21.49
C SER A 138 4.70 10.27 22.68
N ALA A 139 4.35 11.53 22.90
CA ALA A 139 3.43 11.97 23.94
C ALA A 139 2.28 12.78 23.31
N PRO A 140 1.11 12.84 23.97
CA PRO A 140 0.04 13.73 23.56
C PRO A 140 0.49 15.19 23.47
N LEU A 141 0.05 15.88 22.42
CA LEU A 141 0.29 17.31 22.20
C LEU A 141 -0.56 18.21 23.12
N CYS A 142 -1.67 17.67 23.64
CA CYS A 142 -2.60 18.36 24.52
C CYS A 142 -3.26 17.37 25.49
N SER A 143 -4.11 17.89 26.40
CA SER A 143 -4.87 17.05 27.33
C SER A 143 -5.85 16.15 26.55
N ILE A 144 -5.76 14.84 26.78
CA ILE A 144 -6.58 13.80 26.14
C ILE A 144 -7.54 13.12 27.13
N LYS A 145 -7.70 13.65 28.34
CA LYS A 145 -8.52 13.05 29.41
C LYS A 145 -10.02 12.98 29.09
N HIS A 146 -10.49 13.82 28.18
CA HIS A 146 -11.90 13.86 27.76
C HIS A 146 -12.26 12.73 26.79
N ILE A 147 -11.27 12.06 26.20
CA ILE A 147 -11.47 10.96 25.27
C ILE A 147 -11.94 9.72 26.05
N LYS A 148 -13.05 9.13 25.61
CA LYS A 148 -13.71 7.97 26.22
C LYS A 148 -13.71 6.74 25.31
N CYS A 149 -13.50 6.94 24.01
CA CYS A 149 -13.59 5.88 23.01
C CYS A 149 -12.58 6.11 21.88
N LEU A 150 -11.95 5.03 21.42
CA LEU A 150 -11.00 5.01 20.31
C LEU A 150 -11.54 4.18 19.15
N TYR A 151 -11.37 4.68 17.92
CA TYR A 151 -11.74 3.99 16.69
C TYR A 151 -10.50 3.75 15.81
N SER A 152 -10.36 2.56 15.24
CA SER A 152 -9.35 2.26 14.21
C SER A 152 -9.61 0.90 13.58
N HIS A 153 -8.73 0.49 12.67
CA HIS A 153 -8.74 -0.86 12.13
C HIS A 153 -8.06 -1.83 13.13
N PRO A 154 -8.55 -3.09 13.30
CA PRO A 154 -8.03 -4.02 14.32
C PRO A 154 -6.51 -4.20 14.33
N GLN A 155 -5.90 -4.18 13.15
CA GLN A 155 -4.45 -4.33 12.99
C GLN A 155 -3.65 -3.19 13.64
N VAL A 156 -4.22 -1.98 13.75
CA VAL A 156 -3.55 -0.81 14.31
C VAL A 156 -3.38 -0.92 15.82
N TRP A 157 -4.24 -1.66 16.51
CA TRP A 157 -4.16 -1.82 17.96
C TRP A 157 -2.86 -2.46 18.42
N GLY A 158 -2.37 -3.46 17.67
CA GLY A 158 -1.07 -4.08 17.92
C GLY A 158 0.12 -3.32 17.34
N GLN A 159 -0.12 -2.22 16.61
CA GLN A 159 0.93 -1.34 16.07
C GLN A 159 1.13 -0.08 16.92
N CYS A 160 0.28 0.18 17.92
CA CYS A 160 0.33 1.37 18.78
C CYS A 160 0.19 0.97 20.26
N GLU A 161 0.56 -0.26 20.62
CA GLU A 161 0.25 -0.86 21.91
C GLU A 161 0.95 -0.11 23.05
N VAL A 162 2.19 0.33 22.85
CA VAL A 162 2.97 1.03 23.88
C VAL A 162 2.34 2.38 24.21
N PHE A 163 1.92 3.13 23.20
CA PHE A 163 1.24 4.41 23.39
C PHE A 163 -0.12 4.23 24.07
N LEU A 164 -0.91 3.25 23.61
CA LEU A 164 -2.25 2.98 24.13
C LEU A 164 -2.24 2.49 25.58
N THR A 165 -1.32 1.61 25.94
CA THR A 165 -1.20 1.10 27.33
C THR A 165 -0.70 2.17 28.29
N THR A 166 0.06 3.15 27.80
CA THR A 166 0.55 4.27 28.62
C THR A 166 -0.54 5.31 28.89
N TYR A 167 -1.25 5.74 27.85
CA TYR A 167 -2.15 6.90 27.93
C TYR A 167 -3.65 6.58 27.96
N PHE A 168 -4.07 5.39 27.50
CA PHE A 168 -5.48 5.02 27.34
C PHE A 168 -5.83 3.72 28.09
N LYS A 169 -5.60 3.71 29.41
CA LYS A 169 -5.96 2.57 30.26
C LYS A 169 -7.48 2.53 30.50
N GLY A 170 -8.12 1.40 30.14
CA GLY A 170 -9.55 1.17 30.38
C GLY A 170 -10.50 1.92 29.44
N ILE A 171 -10.00 2.40 28.31
CA ILE A 171 -10.78 3.10 27.28
C ILE A 171 -11.28 2.11 26.24
N ASP A 172 -12.52 2.29 25.79
CA ASP A 172 -13.14 1.43 24.78
C ASP A 172 -12.40 1.57 23.44
N ARG A 173 -12.09 0.42 22.82
CA ARG A 173 -11.50 0.33 21.49
C ARG A 173 -12.52 -0.31 20.55
N ILE A 174 -12.94 0.44 19.53
CA ILE A 174 -13.98 0.01 18.60
C ILE A 174 -13.37 -0.22 17.21
N ASP A 175 -13.55 -1.44 16.73
CA ASP A 175 -13.08 -1.86 15.41
C ASP A 175 -13.90 -1.21 14.30
N THR A 176 -13.19 -0.83 13.23
CA THR A 176 -13.76 -0.26 12.02
C THR A 176 -13.19 -0.96 10.79
N SER A 177 -13.84 -0.79 9.65
CA SER A 177 -13.39 -1.38 8.38
C SER A 177 -12.08 -0.79 7.85
N SER A 178 -11.69 0.42 8.27
CA SER A 178 -10.45 1.08 7.87
C SER A 178 -10.10 2.23 8.81
N THR A 179 -8.82 2.62 8.87
CA THR A 179 -8.36 3.79 9.63
C THR A 179 -9.04 5.09 9.17
N SER A 180 -9.27 5.23 7.87
CA SER A 180 -10.00 6.35 7.29
C SER A 180 -11.48 6.39 7.72
N MET A 181 -12.15 5.22 7.80
CA MET A 181 -13.50 5.13 8.34
C MET A 181 -13.54 5.54 9.82
N ALA A 182 -12.54 5.14 10.62
CA ALA A 182 -12.44 5.60 12.00
C ALA A 182 -12.38 7.13 12.12
N ALA A 183 -11.54 7.79 11.32
CA ALA A 183 -11.49 9.26 11.28
C ALA A 183 -12.83 9.87 10.86
N HIS A 184 -13.53 9.26 9.90
CA HIS A 184 -14.85 9.71 9.48
C HIS A 184 -15.91 9.60 10.59
N LEU A 185 -15.93 8.50 11.33
CA LEU A 185 -16.84 8.33 12.47
C LEU A 185 -16.59 9.37 13.56
N VAL A 186 -15.32 9.65 13.88
CA VAL A 186 -14.95 10.66 14.88
C VAL A 186 -15.29 12.08 14.42
N CYS A 187 -15.20 12.37 13.11
CA CYS A 187 -15.67 13.63 12.55
C CYS A 187 -17.16 13.89 12.84
N GLN A 188 -17.97 12.84 12.79
CA GLN A 188 -19.41 12.92 13.04
C GLN A 188 -19.75 13.05 14.53
N ASP A 189 -18.84 12.67 15.42
CA ASP A 189 -19.02 12.83 16.86
C ASP A 189 -19.01 14.31 17.26
N ARG A 190 -20.15 14.78 17.74
CA ARG A 190 -20.34 16.16 18.22
C ARG A 190 -19.96 16.36 19.67
N THR A 191 -19.86 15.29 20.47
CA THR A 191 -19.48 15.41 21.88
C THR A 191 -17.99 15.73 22.03
N GLY A 192 -17.18 15.37 21.02
CA GLY A 192 -15.73 15.54 21.04
C GLY A 192 -15.02 14.55 21.97
N THR A 193 -15.72 13.52 22.47
CA THR A 193 -15.14 12.53 23.40
C THR A 193 -14.59 11.29 22.70
N SER A 194 -14.65 11.22 21.38
CA SER A 194 -14.07 10.14 20.58
C SER A 194 -12.78 10.56 19.91
N ALA A 195 -11.86 9.62 19.74
CA ALA A 195 -10.67 9.81 18.91
C ALA A 195 -10.44 8.62 17.97
N ALA A 196 -9.72 8.85 16.89
CA ALA A 196 -9.38 7.84 15.89
C ALA A 196 -7.87 7.69 15.80
N ILE A 197 -7.39 6.49 15.50
CA ILE A 197 -6.02 6.30 15.05
C ILE A 197 -6.03 6.14 13.54
N ALA A 198 -5.45 7.11 12.83
CA ALA A 198 -5.45 7.14 11.37
C ALA A 198 -4.24 7.91 10.80
N SER A 199 -4.23 8.10 9.48
CA SER A 199 -3.18 8.84 8.80
C SER A 199 -3.29 10.36 8.99
N LYS A 200 -2.18 11.07 8.79
CA LYS A 200 -2.17 12.54 8.77
C LYS A 200 -3.12 13.13 7.71
N LEU A 201 -3.26 12.46 6.57
CA LEU A 201 -4.19 12.91 5.53
C LEU A 201 -5.64 12.84 6.01
N ALA A 202 -6.00 11.85 6.83
CA ALA A 202 -7.35 11.71 7.38
C ALA A 202 -7.74 12.87 8.29
N SER A 203 -6.78 13.44 9.05
CA SER A 203 -7.00 14.67 9.84
C SER A 203 -7.42 15.83 8.95
N LYS A 204 -6.69 16.09 7.87
CA LYS A 204 -6.98 17.20 6.94
C LYS A 204 -8.34 17.03 6.25
N LEU A 205 -8.64 15.83 5.75
CA LEU A 205 -9.91 15.59 5.02
C LEU A 205 -11.14 15.59 5.93
N ASN A 206 -10.99 15.23 7.20
CA ASN A 206 -12.09 15.18 8.16
C ASN A 206 -12.11 16.39 9.12
N ASN A 207 -11.22 17.38 8.93
CA ASN A 207 -11.08 18.54 9.81
C ASN A 207 -10.98 18.17 11.31
N LEU A 208 -10.13 17.19 11.61
CA LEU A 208 -9.85 16.73 12.96
C LEU A 208 -8.48 17.23 13.43
N ASP A 209 -8.39 17.56 14.71
CA ASP A 209 -7.14 17.96 15.34
C ASP A 209 -6.23 16.75 15.52
N ILE A 210 -4.93 16.98 15.39
CA ILE A 210 -3.90 16.00 15.75
C ILE A 210 -3.62 16.13 17.25
N LEU A 211 -3.97 15.10 18.01
CA LEU A 211 -3.79 15.03 19.46
C LEU A 211 -2.46 14.38 19.84
N ALA A 212 -1.91 13.51 18.99
CA ALA A 212 -0.57 12.94 19.11
C ALA A 212 -0.06 12.51 17.72
N GLU A 213 1.25 12.61 17.52
CA GLU A 213 1.91 12.28 16.25
C GLU A 213 2.75 11.00 16.38
N GLU A 214 2.79 10.22 15.31
CA GLU A 214 3.69 9.07 15.12
C GLU A 214 3.68 8.10 16.30
N ILE A 215 2.47 7.72 16.72
CA ILE A 215 2.19 6.90 17.90
C ILE A 215 2.42 5.39 17.68
N GLU A 216 2.83 5.00 16.48
CA GLU A 216 3.16 3.62 16.18
C GLU A 216 4.36 3.12 17.00
N ASP A 217 4.46 1.81 17.20
CA ASP A 217 5.55 1.19 17.96
C ASP A 217 6.81 1.07 17.06
N ASP A 218 6.62 0.73 15.78
CA ASP A 218 7.68 0.58 14.77
C ASP A 218 7.68 1.75 13.77
N GLN A 219 8.79 2.49 13.72
CA GLN A 219 8.97 3.66 12.84
C GLN A 219 9.31 3.26 11.41
N ASP A 220 9.76 2.02 11.18
CA ASP A 220 10.21 1.56 9.86
C ASP A 220 9.10 0.81 9.10
N ASN A 221 7.88 0.78 9.65
CA ASN A 221 6.71 0.21 8.99
C ASN A 221 6.43 0.92 7.67
N THR A 222 6.63 0.20 6.57
CA THR A 222 6.55 0.71 5.21
C THR A 222 5.70 -0.22 4.37
N THR A 223 4.78 0.35 3.60
CA THR A 223 3.98 -0.41 2.63
C THR A 223 4.44 -0.08 1.23
N ARG A 224 4.69 -1.14 0.44
CA ARG A 224 4.98 -1.06 -0.99
C ARG A 224 3.68 -1.14 -1.78
N PHE A 225 3.54 -0.26 -2.76
CA PHE A 225 2.41 -0.19 -3.68
C PHE A 225 2.89 -0.33 -5.12
N LEU A 226 2.03 -0.91 -5.95
CA LEU A 226 2.21 -1.00 -7.39
C LEU A 226 1.17 -0.12 -8.07
N VAL A 227 1.58 0.54 -9.15
CA VAL A 227 0.70 1.22 -10.09
C VAL A 227 0.53 0.32 -11.29
N LEU A 228 -0.73 0.00 -11.57
CA LEU A 228 -1.17 -0.79 -12.70
C LEU A 228 -1.56 0.13 -13.85
N CYS A 229 -1.35 -0.33 -15.07
CA CYS A 229 -1.84 0.29 -16.29
C CYS A 229 -2.40 -0.78 -17.22
N LYS A 230 -3.19 -0.34 -18.20
CA LYS A 230 -3.55 -1.18 -19.34
C LYS A 230 -2.44 -1.13 -20.40
N ASP A 231 -2.07 -2.31 -20.90
CA ASP A 231 -1.03 -2.50 -21.91
C ASP A 231 0.31 -1.85 -21.48
N LYS A 232 1.07 -1.26 -22.41
CA LYS A 232 2.38 -0.69 -22.14
C LYS A 232 2.27 0.78 -21.75
N PHE A 233 2.71 1.12 -20.53
CA PHE A 233 2.93 2.51 -20.14
C PHE A 233 4.26 3.02 -20.70
N VAL A 234 4.21 3.92 -21.68
CA VAL A 234 5.38 4.37 -22.47
C VAL A 234 6.40 5.17 -21.64
N LYS A 235 6.04 5.62 -20.44
CA LYS A 235 6.83 6.57 -19.63
C LYS A 235 7.62 5.95 -18.46
N SER A 236 7.74 4.62 -18.35
CA SER A 236 8.40 3.97 -17.21
C SER A 236 9.24 2.77 -17.60
N GLY A 237 10.27 2.48 -16.80
CA GLY A 237 11.15 1.32 -16.99
C GLY A 237 12.32 1.58 -17.94
N PHE A 238 12.71 2.85 -18.08
CA PHE A 238 13.81 3.29 -18.94
C PHE A 238 14.98 3.93 -18.17
N SER A 239 14.87 4.10 -16.85
CA SER A 239 15.97 4.59 -16.02
C SER A 239 17.13 3.60 -15.94
N GLY A 240 18.26 4.03 -15.35
CA GLY A 240 19.41 3.17 -15.10
C GLY A 240 19.18 2.10 -14.02
N LYS A 241 18.12 2.23 -13.20
CA LYS A 241 17.78 1.29 -12.12
C LYS A 241 16.33 0.86 -12.27
N THR A 242 16.13 -0.35 -12.79
CA THR A 242 14.80 -0.87 -13.14
C THR A 242 14.54 -2.21 -12.49
N ARG A 243 13.26 -2.53 -12.35
CA ARG A 243 12.77 -3.84 -11.93
C ARG A 243 11.84 -4.42 -12.96
N THR A 244 11.79 -5.75 -12.98
CA THR A 244 10.83 -6.52 -13.76
C THR A 244 10.18 -7.55 -12.85
N MET A 245 8.87 -7.77 -13.06
CA MET A 245 8.16 -8.90 -12.46
C MET A 245 7.62 -9.82 -13.56
N ILE A 246 7.77 -11.11 -13.32
CA ILE A 246 7.12 -12.16 -14.09
C ILE A 246 6.35 -13.08 -13.16
N SER A 247 5.34 -13.77 -13.69
CA SER A 247 4.76 -14.95 -13.06
C SER A 247 5.02 -16.20 -13.90
N PHE A 248 5.16 -17.37 -13.27
CA PHE A 248 5.37 -18.63 -13.98
C PHE A 248 4.90 -19.85 -13.19
N GLU A 249 4.58 -20.92 -13.91
CA GLU A 249 4.37 -22.27 -13.37
C GLU A 249 5.54 -23.17 -13.77
N VAL A 250 6.12 -23.88 -12.82
CA VAL A 250 7.21 -24.84 -13.11
C VAL A 250 6.67 -26.16 -13.66
N GLN A 251 7.49 -26.83 -14.47
CA GLN A 251 7.28 -28.25 -14.75
C GLN A 251 7.46 -29.03 -13.43
N HIS A 252 6.61 -30.02 -13.15
CA HIS A 252 6.63 -30.74 -11.86
C HIS A 252 7.71 -31.84 -11.85
N GLU A 253 8.93 -31.45 -12.19
CA GLU A 253 10.11 -32.29 -12.26
C GLU A 253 11.11 -31.92 -11.17
N ASN A 254 12.04 -32.83 -10.86
CA ASN A 254 13.04 -32.60 -9.83
C ASN A 254 13.92 -31.39 -10.16
N GLY A 255 13.92 -30.39 -9.29
CA GLY A 255 14.78 -29.21 -9.43
C GLY A 255 14.30 -28.15 -10.41
N ALA A 256 13.10 -28.26 -11.00
CA ALA A 256 12.62 -27.31 -12.01
C ALA A 256 12.64 -25.84 -11.54
N LEU A 257 12.24 -25.55 -10.29
CA LEU A 257 12.35 -24.20 -9.73
C LEU A 257 13.82 -23.74 -9.63
N ALA A 258 14.72 -24.62 -9.20
CA ALA A 258 16.14 -24.28 -9.12
C ALA A 258 16.73 -23.98 -10.51
N SER A 259 16.34 -24.74 -11.54
CA SER A 259 16.73 -24.47 -12.93
C SER A 259 16.25 -23.11 -13.42
N VAL A 260 15.03 -22.70 -13.08
CA VAL A 260 14.52 -21.36 -13.40
C VAL A 260 15.37 -20.27 -12.74
N LEU A 261 15.68 -20.41 -11.44
CA LEU A 261 16.50 -19.42 -10.73
C LEU A 261 17.95 -19.37 -11.27
N ASP A 262 18.49 -20.52 -11.70
CA ASP A 262 19.82 -20.63 -12.29
C ASP A 262 19.93 -19.86 -13.62
N CYS A 263 18.84 -19.74 -14.40
CA CYS A 263 18.81 -18.87 -15.59
C CYS A 263 19.18 -17.42 -15.24
N PHE A 264 18.63 -16.88 -14.16
CA PHE A 264 18.92 -15.50 -13.73
C PHE A 264 20.35 -15.36 -13.18
N ALA A 265 20.81 -16.36 -12.44
CA ALA A 265 22.18 -16.39 -11.92
C ALA A 265 23.23 -16.40 -13.05
N LYS A 266 23.03 -17.22 -14.08
CA LYS A 266 23.91 -17.29 -15.28
C LYS A 266 23.98 -15.98 -16.06
N SER A 267 22.89 -15.21 -16.03
CA SER A 267 22.80 -13.90 -16.68
C SER A 267 23.18 -12.73 -15.77
N SER A 268 23.64 -13.01 -14.54
CA SER A 268 24.00 -12.02 -13.52
C SER A 268 22.86 -11.03 -13.22
N LEU A 269 21.62 -11.50 -13.26
CA LEU A 269 20.44 -10.72 -12.90
C LEU A 269 20.09 -10.96 -11.43
N ASN A 270 20.13 -9.89 -10.64
CA ASN A 270 19.84 -9.97 -9.21
C ASN A 270 18.34 -10.13 -8.96
N LEU A 271 17.95 -11.14 -8.18
CA LEU A 271 16.57 -11.39 -7.76
C LEU A 271 16.27 -10.58 -6.50
N THR A 272 15.11 -9.91 -6.45
CA THR A 272 14.73 -9.05 -5.31
C THR A 272 13.56 -9.59 -4.52
N SER A 273 12.71 -10.43 -5.11
CA SER A 273 11.57 -11.04 -4.41
C SER A 273 11.11 -12.31 -5.11
N ILE A 274 10.67 -13.30 -4.34
CA ILE A 274 9.97 -14.47 -4.83
C ILE A 274 8.75 -14.76 -3.94
N ASN A 275 7.58 -14.85 -4.56
CA ASN A 275 6.32 -15.16 -3.89
C ASN A 275 5.64 -16.34 -4.60
N SER A 276 4.83 -17.12 -3.89
CA SER A 276 4.07 -18.23 -4.49
C SER A 276 2.60 -18.19 -4.11
N ARG A 277 1.75 -18.63 -5.05
CA ARG A 277 0.32 -18.83 -4.84
C ARG A 277 -0.12 -20.17 -5.42
N PRO A 278 -1.04 -20.91 -4.79
CA PRO A 278 -1.57 -22.13 -5.37
C PRO A 278 -2.21 -21.89 -6.74
N THR A 279 -2.05 -22.78 -7.70
CA THR A 279 -2.71 -22.65 -9.03
C THR A 279 -4.22 -22.79 -8.95
N LYS A 280 -4.77 -23.43 -7.90
CA LYS A 280 -6.18 -23.83 -7.75
C LYS A 280 -6.70 -24.82 -8.80
N ALA A 281 -5.93 -25.13 -9.83
CA ALA A 281 -6.26 -26.17 -10.82
C ALA A 281 -5.92 -27.58 -10.32
N LYS A 282 -4.83 -27.74 -9.58
CA LYS A 282 -4.40 -29.01 -8.98
C LYS A 282 -3.80 -28.78 -7.58
N PRO A 283 -3.98 -29.73 -6.64
CA PRO A 283 -3.35 -29.65 -5.33
C PRO A 283 -1.83 -29.56 -5.41
N PHE A 284 -1.24 -28.74 -4.54
CA PHE A 284 0.22 -28.57 -4.37
C PHE A 284 0.98 -28.10 -5.63
N GLN A 285 0.28 -27.47 -6.57
CA GLN A 285 0.89 -26.76 -7.68
C GLN A 285 0.85 -25.26 -7.42
N TYR A 286 1.89 -24.55 -7.86
CA TYR A 286 2.07 -23.13 -7.54
C TYR A 286 2.38 -22.29 -8.78
N ILE A 287 1.86 -21.07 -8.76
CA ILE A 287 2.29 -19.94 -9.59
C ILE A 287 3.30 -19.17 -8.75
N PHE A 288 4.49 -18.95 -9.31
CA PHE A 288 5.54 -18.14 -8.71
C PHE A 288 5.51 -16.75 -9.29
N PHE A 289 5.75 -15.74 -8.46
CA PHE A 289 5.99 -14.35 -8.84
C PHE A 289 7.42 -14.03 -8.51
N LEU A 290 8.18 -13.63 -9.52
CA LEU A 290 9.60 -13.35 -9.38
C LEU A 290 9.88 -11.92 -9.80
N GLU A 291 10.53 -11.18 -8.91
CA GLU A 291 11.06 -9.85 -9.20
C GLU A 291 12.57 -9.89 -9.32
N PHE A 292 13.10 -9.14 -10.28
CA PHE A 292 14.53 -9.02 -10.51
C PHE A 292 14.91 -7.66 -11.09
N GLN A 293 16.18 -7.30 -10.92
CA GLN A 293 16.74 -6.07 -11.47
C GLN A 293 16.96 -6.18 -12.99
N GLY A 294 16.56 -5.15 -13.72
CA GLY A 294 16.59 -5.09 -15.18
C GLY A 294 15.22 -4.78 -15.76
N SER A 295 15.21 -4.34 -17.02
CA SER A 295 14.00 -3.97 -17.76
C SER A 295 13.97 -4.69 -19.09
N LEU A 296 12.80 -5.20 -19.48
CA LEU A 296 12.60 -5.71 -20.84
C LEU A 296 12.44 -4.57 -21.87
N TYR A 297 12.11 -3.35 -21.41
CA TYR A 297 11.91 -2.19 -22.28
C TYR A 297 13.23 -1.49 -22.64
N ASN A 298 14.22 -1.55 -21.76
CA ASN A 298 15.54 -0.97 -21.95
C ASN A 298 16.62 -2.04 -21.71
N ASP A 299 16.79 -2.94 -22.68
CA ASP A 299 17.70 -4.09 -22.62
C ASP A 299 18.69 -4.13 -23.82
N PRO A 300 19.64 -3.19 -23.91
CA PRO A 300 20.54 -3.09 -25.06
C PRO A 300 21.42 -4.35 -25.23
N GLU A 301 21.80 -4.98 -24.11
CA GLU A 301 22.60 -6.22 -24.09
C GLU A 301 21.75 -7.49 -24.23
N LYS A 302 20.43 -7.36 -24.31
CA LYS A 302 19.46 -8.47 -24.39
C LYS A 302 19.57 -9.46 -23.23
N LYS A 303 20.08 -9.04 -22.07
CA LYS A 303 20.29 -9.90 -20.91
C LYS A 303 18.96 -10.42 -20.37
N VAL A 304 18.00 -9.52 -20.16
CA VAL A 304 16.67 -9.87 -19.67
C VAL A 304 15.97 -10.73 -20.71
N LYS A 305 15.96 -10.30 -21.98
CA LYS A 305 15.33 -11.04 -23.06
C LYS A 305 15.85 -12.47 -23.18
N ASN A 306 17.18 -12.66 -23.24
CA ASN A 306 17.78 -13.99 -23.37
C ASN A 306 17.51 -14.87 -22.15
N THR A 307 17.45 -14.28 -20.95
CA THR A 307 17.10 -15.01 -19.71
C THR A 307 15.65 -15.51 -19.77
N LEU A 308 14.72 -14.66 -20.22
CA LEU A 308 13.30 -15.01 -20.38
C LEU A 308 13.07 -16.03 -21.49
N GLU A 309 13.91 -16.06 -22.53
CA GLU A 309 13.88 -17.11 -23.55
C GLU A 309 14.41 -18.44 -22.98
N ALA A 310 15.51 -18.41 -22.22
CA ALA A 310 16.11 -19.61 -21.62
C ALA A 310 15.19 -20.29 -20.58
N LEU A 311 14.45 -19.52 -19.78
CA LEU A 311 13.60 -20.11 -18.74
C LEU A 311 12.40 -20.91 -19.31
N GLN A 312 12.03 -20.69 -20.59
CA GLN A 312 10.93 -21.39 -21.26
C GLN A 312 11.10 -22.91 -21.26
N GLU A 313 12.34 -23.40 -21.23
CA GLU A 313 12.65 -24.82 -21.15
C GLU A 313 12.14 -25.48 -19.85
N TYR A 314 12.08 -24.71 -18.75
CA TYR A 314 11.83 -25.22 -17.40
C TYR A 314 10.43 -24.87 -16.86
N VAL A 315 9.70 -24.00 -17.54
CA VAL A 315 8.34 -23.59 -17.14
C VAL A 315 7.28 -24.22 -18.04
N ARG A 316 6.09 -24.40 -17.49
CA ARG A 316 4.90 -24.79 -18.26
C ARG A 316 4.30 -23.60 -18.99
N CYS A 317 4.26 -22.47 -18.30
CA CYS A 317 3.84 -21.18 -18.81
C CYS A 317 4.45 -20.07 -17.95
N TRP A 318 4.55 -18.88 -18.53
CA TRP A 318 4.95 -17.68 -17.82
C TRP A 318 4.24 -16.46 -18.40
N ARG A 319 4.15 -15.40 -17.62
CA ARG A 319 3.56 -14.11 -17.99
C ARG A 319 4.50 -13.00 -17.56
N PHE A 320 4.74 -12.07 -18.48
CA PHE A 320 5.34 -10.78 -18.16
C PHE A 320 4.31 -9.90 -17.45
N LEU A 321 4.66 -9.36 -16.28
CA LEU A 321 3.77 -8.48 -15.52
C LEU A 321 4.17 -7.01 -15.61
N GLY A 322 5.40 -6.69 -16.02
CA GLY A 322 5.83 -5.32 -16.24
C GLY A 322 7.31 -5.09 -15.95
N SER A 323 7.84 -3.99 -16.50
CA SER A 323 9.14 -3.41 -16.14
C SER A 323 8.94 -1.94 -15.78
N TRP A 324 9.52 -1.50 -14.67
CA TRP A 324 9.36 -0.13 -14.16
C TRP A 324 10.64 0.37 -13.49
N ASP A 325 10.69 1.66 -13.19
CA ASP A 325 11.83 2.27 -12.50
C ASP A 325 11.82 1.92 -11.01
N ASP A 326 12.94 1.41 -10.51
CA ASP A 326 13.11 1.01 -9.10
C ASP A 326 13.13 2.26 -8.21
N GLN A 327 12.22 2.31 -7.23
CA GLN A 327 12.12 3.44 -6.28
C GLN A 327 12.74 3.11 -4.92
N LEU A 328 13.18 1.87 -4.68
CA LEU A 328 13.83 1.50 -3.43
C LEU A 328 15.21 2.18 -3.38
N ASN A 329 15.47 3.00 -2.37
CA ASN A 329 16.69 3.82 -2.18
C ASN A 329 16.78 5.06 -3.10
N SER A 330 15.65 5.63 -3.52
CA SER A 330 15.58 6.98 -4.12
C SER A 330 15.29 8.04 -3.08
#